data_AF-A0A920G1P5-F1
#
_entry.id   AF-A0A920G1P5-F1
#
_cell.length_a   1.000
_cell.length_b   1.000
_cell.length_c   1.000
_cell.angle_alpha   90.00
_cell.angle_beta   90.00
_cell.angle_gamma   90.00
#
_symmetry.space_group_name_H-M   'P 1'
#
loop_
_entity.id
_entity.type
_entity.pdbx_description
1 polymer ?
#
loop_
_entity_poly.entity_id
_entity_poly.type
_entity_poly.pdbx_seq_one_letter_code
_entity_poly.pdbx_strand_id
1 'polypeptide(L)'
;MEIKLNNLVILGGGTAGWLCAAVLAKRLQGSPVKVTLIESEDIGLIGVGEATIPPIRAALSFLGIDKGAICCRNERVIQVGYRIC
;
A
#
# COMPACT_ATOMS: atom_id res chain seq x y z
N MET A 1 -0.35 33.55 1.31
CA MET A 1 -0.80 32.78 0.13
C MET A 1 -1.09 31.38 0.62
N GLU A 2 -2.36 30.97 0.66
CA GLU A 2 -2.77 29.67 1.20
C GLU A 2 -2.89 28.67 0.05
N ILE A 3 -2.04 27.64 0.02
CA ILE A 3 -2.09 26.62 -1.03
C ILE A 3 -3.13 25.57 -0.60
N LYS A 4 -4.31 25.61 -1.20
CA LYS A 4 -5.29 24.53 -1.07
C LYS A 4 -4.91 23.36 -1.98
N LEU A 5 -4.61 22.23 -1.36
CA LEU A 5 -4.47 20.96 -2.06
C LEU A 5 -5.85 20.44 -2.43
N ASN A 6 -6.14 20.37 -3.73
CA ASN A 6 -7.41 19.84 -4.25
C ASN A 6 -7.23 18.48 -4.92
N ASN A 7 -6.06 18.22 -5.50
CA ASN A 7 -5.77 17.00 -6.24
C ASN A 7 -4.40 16.45 -5.83
N LEU A 8 -4.34 15.15 -5.58
CA LEU A 8 -3.13 14.40 -5.31
C LEU A 8 -3.02 13.26 -6.31
N VAL A 9 -1.94 13.24 -7.08
CA VAL A 9 -1.70 12.21 -8.09
C VAL A 9 -0.52 11.35 -7.65
N ILE A 10 -0.71 10.04 -7.65
CA ILE A 10 0.30 9.03 -7.38
C ILE A 10 0.65 8.39 -8.72
N LEU A 11 1.89 8.58 -9.16
CA LEU A 11 2.41 8.00 -10.39
C LEU A 11 3.20 6.74 -10.03
N GLY A 12 2.77 5.58 -10.53
CA GLY A 12 3.35 4.29 -10.21
C GLY A 12 2.41 3.42 -9.39
N GLY A 13 2.17 2.21 -9.87
CA GLY A 13 1.34 1.21 -9.22
C GLY A 13 2.12 0.27 -8.32
N GLY A 14 1.81 -1.03 -8.41
CA GLY A 14 2.40 -2.06 -7.56
C GLY A 14 2.08 -1.87 -6.07
N THR A 15 2.74 -2.65 -5.21
CA THR A 15 2.43 -2.68 -3.77
C THR A 15 2.59 -1.31 -3.09
N ALA A 16 3.64 -0.56 -3.45
CA ALA A 16 3.92 0.74 -2.84
C ALA A 16 2.90 1.82 -3.24
N GLY A 17 2.57 1.90 -4.54
CA GLY A 17 1.58 2.86 -5.05
C GLY A 17 0.20 2.63 -4.44
N TRP A 18 -0.27 1.38 -4.48
CA TRP A 18 -1.58 1.00 -3.93
C TRP A 18 -1.67 1.17 -2.41
N LEU A 19 -0.61 0.83 -1.66
CA LEU A 19 -0.58 1.07 -0.21
C LEU A 19 -0.64 2.56 0.12
N CYS A 20 0.13 3.38 -0.61
CA CYS A 20 0.12 4.84 -0.45
C CYS A 20 -1.27 5.42 -0.75
N ALA A 21 -1.87 5.04 -1.88
CA ALA A 21 -3.20 5.48 -2.28
C ALA A 21 -4.27 5.13 -1.25
N ALA A 22 -4.26 3.90 -0.75
CA ALA A 22 -5.22 3.44 0.25
C ALA A 22 -5.11 4.23 1.57
N VAL A 23 -3.88 4.46 2.05
CA VAL A 23 -3.65 5.20 3.29
C VAL A 23 -4.10 6.66 3.14
N LEU A 24 -3.78 7.29 2.01
CA LEU A 24 -4.14 8.68 1.77
C LEU A 24 -5.64 8.85 1.53
N ALA A 25 -6.28 7.95 0.79
CA ALA A 25 -7.72 7.95 0.60
C ALA A 25 -8.47 7.84 1.94
N LYS A 26 -8.01 6.97 2.84
CA LYS A 26 -8.62 6.83 4.18
C LYS A 26 -8.34 8.03 5.08
N ARG A 27 -7.11 8.55 5.08
CA ARG A 27 -6.72 9.70 5.91
C ARG A 27 -7.42 11.00 5.49
N LEU A 28 -7.70 11.16 4.19
CA LEU A 28 -8.33 12.34 3.62
C LEU A 28 -9.84 12.15 3.43
N GLN A 29 -10.44 11.12 4.03
CA GLN A 29 -11.87 10.90 3.97
C GLN A 29 -12.62 12.11 4.56
N GLY A 30 -13.53 12.70 3.78
CA GLY A 30 -14.24 13.93 4.16
C GLY A 30 -13.53 15.24 3.79
N SER A 31 -12.31 15.17 3.26
CA SER A 31 -11.61 16.30 2.65
C SER A 31 -12.04 16.50 1.19
N PRO A 32 -12.01 17.73 0.63
CA PRO A 32 -12.21 17.94 -0.80
C PRO A 32 -11.06 17.43 -1.69
N VAL A 33 -10.00 16.87 -1.10
CA VAL A 33 -8.82 16.38 -1.84
C VAL A 33 -9.16 15.09 -2.60
N LYS A 34 -8.99 15.12 -3.92
CA LYS A 34 -9.11 13.94 -4.78
C LYS A 34 -7.77 13.22 -4.91
N VAL A 35 -7.71 11.94 -4.55
CA VAL A 35 -6.54 11.07 -4.74
C VAL A 35 -6.72 10.27 -6.04
N THR A 36 -5.74 10.31 -6.93
CA THR A 36 -5.71 9.57 -8.19
C THR A 36 -4.42 8.76 -8.27
N LEU A 37 -4.51 7.46 -8.57
CA LEU A 37 -3.34 6.62 -8.85
C LEU A 37 -3.32 6.31 -10.35
N ILE A 38 -2.17 6.52 -10.97
CA ILE A 38 -1.92 6.19 -12.37
C ILE A 38 -0.89 5.06 -12.38
N GLU A 39 -1.34 3.89 -12.78
CA GLU A 39 -0.52 2.68 -12.95
C GLU A 39 -0.23 2.50 -14.45
N SER A 40 1.01 2.12 -14.78
CA SER A 40 1.36 1.72 -16.14
C SER A 40 0.80 0.31 -16.39
N GLU A 41 0.43 0.00 -17.64
CA GLU A 41 0.22 -1.39 -18.05
C GLU A 41 1.57 -2.10 -18.02
N ASP A 42 1.95 -2.62 -16.85
CA ASP A 42 3.16 -3.41 -16.69
C ASP A 42 2.95 -4.81 -17.28
N ILE A 43 3.92 -5.25 -18.08
CA ILE A 43 4.06 -6.65 -18.49
C ILE A 43 4.18 -7.45 -17.18
N GLY A 44 3.32 -8.45 -16.97
CA GLY A 44 3.11 -9.10 -15.68
C GLY A 44 4.39 -9.33 -14.87
N LEU A 45 4.49 -8.68 -13.71
CA LEU A 45 5.63 -8.80 -12.81
C LEU A 45 5.76 -10.25 -12.33
N ILE A 46 6.95 -10.83 -12.47
CA ILE A 46 7.27 -12.15 -11.89
C ILE A 46 7.48 -11.95 -10.39
N GLY A 47 6.61 -12.54 -9.57
CA GLY A 47 6.73 -12.51 -8.12
C GLY A 47 7.89 -13.38 -7.62
N VAL A 48 9.01 -12.76 -7.23
CA VAL A 48 10.17 -13.45 -6.64
C VAL A 48 10.09 -13.59 -5.12
N GLY A 49 9.01 -13.11 -4.50
CA GLY A 49 8.80 -13.09 -3.06
C GLY A 49 9.48 -11.91 -2.37
N GLU A 50 8.68 -10.96 -1.87
CA GLU A 50 9.17 -9.81 -1.12
C GLU A 50 8.97 -10.02 0.39
N ALA A 51 10.06 -9.87 1.15
CA ALA A 51 10.01 -9.82 2.60
C ALA A 51 9.44 -8.47 3.08
N THR A 52 8.58 -8.50 4.10
CA THR A 52 8.07 -7.27 4.73
C THR A 52 8.50 -7.15 6.19
N ILE A 53 8.70 -5.91 6.65
CA ILE A 53 9.03 -5.59 8.04
C ILE A 53 7.79 -5.37 8.92
N PRO A 54 7.88 -5.56 10.26
CA PRO A 54 6.74 -5.44 11.18
C PRO A 54 5.88 -4.15 11.08
N PRO A 55 6.42 -2.96 10.75
CA PRO A 55 5.64 -1.73 10.63
C PRO A 55 4.47 -1.79 9.64
N ILE A 56 4.47 -2.69 8.64
CA ILE A 56 3.32 -2.81 7.72
C ILE A 56 2.02 -3.15 8.45
N ARG A 57 2.10 -3.80 9.62
CA ARG A 57 0.93 -4.13 10.44
C ARG A 57 0.16 -2.88 10.86
N ALA A 58 0.85 -1.79 11.15
CA ALA A 58 0.22 -0.52 11.51
C ALA A 58 -0.53 0.09 10.33
N ALA A 59 0.06 0.06 9.12
CA ALA A 59 -0.60 0.53 7.91
C ALA A 59 -1.87 -0.28 7.58
N LEU A 60 -1.80 -1.61 7.69
CA LEU A 60 -2.93 -2.49 7.44
C LEU A 60 -4.05 -2.31 8.48
N SER A 61 -3.68 -2.20 9.76
CA SER A 61 -4.63 -1.92 10.83
C SER A 61 -5.30 -0.55 10.64
N PHE A 62 -4.54 0.47 10.22
CA PHE A 62 -5.10 1.77 9.88
C PHE A 62 -6.13 1.65 8.75
N LEU A 63 -5.86 0.82 7.74
CA LEU A 63 -6.80 0.54 6.65
C LEU A 63 -7.99 -0.31 7.07
N GLY A 64 -7.96 -0.95 8.25
CA GLY A 64 -9.02 -1.86 8.72
C GLY A 64 -8.96 -3.23 8.05
N ILE A 65 -7.80 -3.59 7.49
CA ILE A 65 -7.58 -4.88 6.85
C ILE A 65 -7.16 -5.89 7.92
N ASP A 66 -7.95 -6.95 8.08
CA ASP A 66 -7.63 -8.03 9.00
C ASP A 66 -6.37 -8.79 8.56
N LYS A 67 -5.56 -9.21 9.53
CA LYS A 67 -4.29 -9.89 9.27
C LYS A 67 -4.50 -11.25 8.58
N GLY A 68 -5.57 -11.96 8.93
CA GLY A 68 -5.95 -13.22 8.31
C GLY A 68 -6.37 -13.03 6.86
N ALA A 69 -7.07 -11.93 6.55
CA ALA A 69 -7.53 -11.62 5.20
C ALA A 69 -6.39 -11.47 4.17
N ILE A 70 -5.19 -11.06 4.59
CA ILE A 70 -4.02 -10.96 3.71
C ILE A 70 -3.34 -12.32 3.52
N CYS A 71 -3.20 -13.08 4.60
CA CYS A 71 -2.53 -14.38 4.60
C CYS A 71 -3.28 -15.38 3.72
N CYS A 72 -4.61 -15.44 3.87
CA CYS A 72 -5.46 -16.36 3.12
C CYS A 72 -5.58 -16.03 1.62
N ARG A 73 -5.17 -14.84 1.18
CA ARG A 73 -5.48 -14.34 -0.17
C ARG A 73 -4.26 -14.25 -1.09
N ASN A 74 -3.04 -14.43 -0.60
CA ASN A 74 -1.81 -14.11 -1.34
C ASN A 74 -0.63 -15.09 -1.17
N GLU A 75 -0.86 -16.38 -0.90
CA GLU A 75 0.23 -17.39 -0.74
C GLU A 75 1.38 -16.92 0.20
N ARG A 76 1.05 -16.21 1.29
CA ARG A 76 2.05 -15.52 2.12
C ARG A 76 2.57 -16.37 3.26
N VAL A 77 3.88 -16.28 3.50
CA VAL A 77 4.58 -16.85 4.65
C VAL A 77 4.86 -15.75 5.68
N ILE A 78 4.74 -16.06 6.98
CA ILE A 78 5.06 -15.12 8.05
C ILE A 78 6.58 -15.08 8.23
N GLN A 79 7.22 -13.96 7.90
CA GLN A 79 8.63 -13.74 8.20
C GLN A 79 8.84 -13.55 9.71
N VAL A 80 9.70 -14.39 10.30
CA VAL A 80 10.06 -14.36 11.74
C VAL A 80 11.39 -13.63 11.98
N GLY A 81 12.26 -13.57 10.97
CA GLY A 81 13.55 -12.91 11.02
C GLY A 81 14.34 -13.16 9.73
N TYR A 82 15.59 -12.68 9.69
CA TYR A 82 16.55 -12.99 8.62
C TYR A 82 17.81 -13.59 9.22
N ARG A 83 18.49 -14.46 8.47
CA ARG A 83 19.79 -15.04 8.84
C ARG A 83 20.83 -14.56 7.84
N ILE A 84 21.97 -14.12 8.35
CA ILE A 84 23.14 -13.79 7.53
C ILE A 84 24.01 -15.07 7.47
N CYS A 85 24.41 -15.46 6.26
CA CYS A 85 25.30 -16.59 6.01
C CYS A 85 26.76 -16.20 6.17
#